data_AF-A0A385IVN1-F1
#
_entry.id   AF-A0A385IVN1-F1
#
_cell.length_a   1.000
_cell.length_b   1.000
_cell.length_c   1.000
_cell.angle_alpha   90.00
_cell.angle_beta   90.00
_cell.angle_gamma   90.00
#
_symmetry.space_group_name_H-M   'P 1'
#
loop_
_entity.id
_entity.type
_entity.pdbx_description
1 polymer ?
#
loop_
_entity_poly.entity_id
_entity_poly.type
_entity_poly.pdbx_seq_one_letter_code
_entity_poly.pdbx_strand_id
1 'polypeptide(L)'
;LKLGPDVVIEEIKKSGLRGRGGAGFLTGAKWSFMPKNPTEENPSYLVVNADEGEPGTCKDRDIIRHEPHKIIEGCLIAGHAIRAEASYIYIRGEFYNEAIALQKAIDEAYEAGLIGKNACGSGKNFDIYLHRGAGAYICGEETALLNSLEGRKGMPRLKPPAFPAAVGLFGH
;
A
#
# COMPACT_ATOMS: atom_id res chain seq x y z
N LEU A 1 -12.30 -8.26 -9.74
CA LEU A 1 -12.23 -6.92 -10.39
C LEU A 1 -13.47 -6.52 -11.21
N LYS A 2 -14.48 -7.40 -11.39
CA LYS A 2 -15.74 -7.06 -12.09
C LYS A 2 -16.61 -6.04 -11.36
N LEU A 3 -16.52 -5.98 -10.03
CA LEU A 3 -17.15 -4.91 -9.24
C LEU A 3 -16.42 -3.59 -9.51
N GLY A 4 -17.17 -2.53 -9.79
CA GLY A 4 -16.59 -1.20 -10.04
C GLY A 4 -15.83 -0.65 -8.84
N PRO A 5 -14.80 0.19 -9.05
CA PRO A 5 -14.01 0.78 -7.95
C PRO A 5 -14.86 1.45 -6.86
N ASP A 6 -15.87 2.21 -7.26
CA ASP A 6 -16.74 2.93 -6.33
C ASP A 6 -17.59 1.97 -5.49
N VAL A 7 -18.01 0.82 -6.05
CA VAL A 7 -18.75 -0.20 -5.30
C VAL A 7 -17.88 -0.80 -4.21
N VAL A 8 -16.61 -1.06 -4.50
CA VAL A 8 -15.65 -1.57 -3.51
C VAL A 8 -15.46 -0.55 -2.37
N ILE A 9 -15.33 0.74 -2.69
CA ILE A 9 -15.22 1.79 -1.68
C ILE A 9 -16.46 1.82 -0.78
N GLU A 10 -17.66 1.75 -1.35
CA GLU A 10 -18.91 1.77 -0.58
C GLU A 10 -19.08 0.53 0.29
N GLU A 11 -18.72 -0.66 -0.17
CA GLU A 11 -18.72 -1.88 0.66
C GLU A 11 -17.75 -1.76 1.85
N ILE A 12 -16.55 -1.20 1.63
CA ILE A 12 -15.60 -0.95 2.72
C ILE A 12 -16.13 0.10 3.70
N LYS A 13 -16.80 1.16 3.23
CA LYS A 13 -17.46 2.13 4.13
C LYS A 13 -18.55 1.47 4.97
N LYS A 14 -19.41 0.64 4.36
CA LYS A 14 -20.47 -0.11 5.05
C LYS A 14 -19.91 -1.08 6.09
N SER A 15 -18.76 -1.69 5.83
CA SER A 15 -18.11 -2.61 6.78
C SER A 15 -17.66 -1.93 8.09
N GLY A 16 -17.56 -0.59 8.11
CA GLY A 16 -17.06 0.15 9.26
C GLY A 16 -15.56 -0.05 9.55
N LEU A 17 -14.81 -0.59 8.58
CA LEU A 17 -13.39 -0.91 8.76
C LEU A 17 -12.57 0.33 9.12
N ARG A 18 -11.88 0.26 10.26
CA ARG A 18 -10.95 1.30 10.75
C ARG A 18 -9.49 0.90 10.55
N GLY A 19 -8.63 1.88 10.36
CA GLY A 19 -7.20 1.71 10.18
C GLY A 19 -6.56 0.95 11.33
N ARG A 20 -5.78 -0.09 11.00
CA ARG A 20 -5.13 -1.01 11.95
C ARG A 20 -3.69 -0.59 12.33
N GLY A 21 -3.28 0.62 11.97
CA GLY A 21 -1.97 1.22 12.27
C GLY A 21 -2.00 2.27 13.38
N GLY A 22 -2.97 2.20 14.31
CA GLY A 22 -3.05 3.11 15.47
C GLY A 22 -3.91 4.36 15.29
N ALA A 23 -3.89 5.01 14.12
CA ALA A 23 -4.67 6.24 13.89
C ALA A 23 -6.21 6.06 13.84
N GLY A 24 -6.69 4.82 13.66
CA GLY A 24 -8.12 4.49 13.76
C GLY A 24 -9.05 5.14 12.72
N PHE A 25 -8.51 5.73 11.66
CA PHE A 25 -9.28 6.42 10.62
C PHE A 25 -10.17 5.46 9.81
N LEU A 26 -11.31 5.93 9.31
CA LEU A 26 -12.21 5.10 8.50
C LEU A 26 -11.59 4.80 7.13
N THR A 27 -11.34 3.52 6.86
CA THR A 27 -10.60 3.06 5.66
C THR A 27 -11.32 3.46 4.37
N GLY A 28 -12.64 3.25 4.32
CA GLY A 28 -13.45 3.60 3.15
C GLY A 28 -13.54 5.12 2.91
N ALA A 29 -13.49 5.93 3.98
CA ALA A 29 -13.43 7.39 3.84
C ALA A 29 -12.06 7.81 3.26
N LYS A 30 -10.96 7.21 3.74
CA LYS A 30 -9.62 7.47 3.21
C LYS A 30 -9.54 7.17 1.72
N TRP A 31 -10.06 6.01 1.29
CA TRP A 31 -10.06 5.62 -0.13
C TRP A 31 -10.89 6.56 -0.99
N SER A 32 -11.97 7.15 -0.44
CA SER A 32 -12.81 8.08 -1.19
C SER A 32 -12.18 9.46 -1.44
N PHE A 33 -11.07 9.78 -0.78
CA PHE A 33 -10.35 11.03 -1.03
C PHE A 33 -9.44 10.96 -2.26
N MET A 34 -9.16 9.76 -2.77
CA MET A 34 -8.32 9.59 -3.95
C MET A 34 -9.03 10.12 -5.21
N PRO A 35 -8.29 10.72 -6.15
CA PRO A 35 -8.86 11.24 -7.39
C PRO A 35 -9.54 10.13 -8.20
N LYS A 36 -10.77 10.40 -8.67
CA LYS A 36 -11.57 9.43 -9.44
C LYS A 36 -11.10 9.25 -10.88
N ASN A 37 -10.36 10.23 -11.39
CA ASN A 37 -9.82 10.26 -12.76
C ASN A 37 -8.30 10.48 -12.69
N PRO A 38 -7.50 9.48 -12.28
CA PRO A 38 -6.06 9.56 -12.41
C PRO A 38 -5.68 9.66 -13.89
N THR A 39 -4.66 10.45 -14.20
CA THR A 39 -4.09 10.60 -15.54
C THR A 39 -2.70 9.97 -15.58
N GLU A 40 -2.17 9.68 -16.77
CA GLU A 40 -0.77 9.20 -16.89
C GLU A 40 0.24 10.20 -16.33
N GLU A 41 -0.09 11.49 -16.34
CA GLU A 41 0.71 12.58 -15.74
C GLU A 41 0.55 12.67 -14.22
N ASN A 42 -0.49 12.05 -13.65
CA ASN A 42 -0.76 12.03 -12.21
C ASN A 42 -1.34 10.67 -11.77
N PRO A 43 -0.51 9.60 -11.79
CA PRO A 43 -0.94 8.27 -11.44
C PRO A 43 -1.14 8.14 -9.93
N SER A 44 -2.21 7.42 -9.54
CA SER A 44 -2.44 7.08 -8.14
C SER A 44 -1.56 5.89 -7.73
N TYR A 45 -0.97 5.96 -6.53
CA TYR A 45 -0.18 4.88 -5.96
C TYR A 45 -0.78 4.37 -4.65
N LEU A 46 -0.66 3.07 -4.40
CA LEU A 46 -1.01 2.45 -3.13
C LEU A 46 0.24 2.17 -2.31
N VAL A 47 0.39 2.81 -1.16
CA VAL A 47 1.51 2.51 -0.27
C VAL A 47 1.04 1.68 0.93
N VAL A 48 1.64 0.50 1.09
CA VAL A 48 1.38 -0.42 2.20
C VAL A 48 2.51 -0.28 3.21
N ASN A 49 2.15 0.09 4.44
CA ASN A 49 3.10 0.21 5.54
C ASN A 49 3.24 -1.13 6.27
N ALA A 50 4.42 -1.72 6.18
CA ALA A 50 4.84 -2.94 6.85
C ALA A 50 6.13 -2.72 7.69
N ASP A 51 6.33 -1.49 8.20
CA ASP A 51 7.49 -1.14 9.02
C ASP A 51 7.37 -1.61 10.48
N GLU A 52 6.14 -1.87 10.97
CA GLU A 52 5.80 -2.35 12.34
C GLU A 52 6.88 -2.02 13.39
N GLY A 53 7.12 -0.72 13.56
CA GLY A 53 8.19 -0.18 14.39
C GLY A 53 7.84 -0.22 15.88
N GLU A 54 6.55 -0.19 16.21
CA GLU A 54 6.02 -0.05 17.56
C GLU A 54 6.45 -1.19 18.49
N PRO A 55 7.04 -0.88 19.67
CA PRO A 55 7.41 -1.89 20.65
C PRO A 55 6.23 -2.78 21.04
N GLY A 56 6.40 -4.09 20.91
CA GLY A 56 5.39 -5.09 21.28
C GLY A 56 4.36 -5.42 20.19
N THR A 57 4.49 -4.85 18.99
CA THR A 57 3.65 -5.23 17.83
C THR A 57 4.37 -6.28 16.95
N CYS A 58 3.65 -7.34 16.58
CA CYS A 58 4.13 -8.41 15.71
C CYS A 58 3.05 -8.95 14.75
N LYS A 59 1.91 -8.27 14.68
CA LYS A 59 0.74 -8.68 13.87
C LYS A 59 1.07 -8.64 12.39
N ASP A 60 1.78 -7.61 11.94
CA ASP A 60 2.07 -7.40 10.53
C ASP A 60 3.15 -8.41 10.10
N ARG A 61 4.14 -8.63 10.96
CA ARG A 61 5.16 -9.68 10.78
C ARG A 61 4.56 -11.07 10.59
N ASP A 62 3.57 -11.45 11.39
CA ASP A 62 2.97 -12.78 11.32
C ASP A 62 2.16 -12.99 10.02
N ILE A 63 1.46 -11.96 9.55
CA ILE A 63 0.73 -12.02 8.27
C ILE A 63 1.73 -12.18 7.11
N ILE A 64 2.82 -11.41 7.11
CA ILE A 64 3.83 -11.48 6.03
C ILE A 64 4.49 -12.86 5.98
N ARG A 65 4.73 -13.49 7.14
CA ARG A 65 5.37 -14.81 7.22
C ARG A 65 4.47 -15.96 6.77
N HIS A 66 3.23 -15.97 7.25
CA HIS A 66 2.36 -17.15 7.11
C HIS A 66 1.40 -17.01 5.94
N GLU A 67 0.97 -15.79 5.60
CA GLU A 67 -0.05 -15.53 4.59
C GLU A 67 0.29 -14.32 3.67
N PRO A 68 1.48 -14.28 3.03
CA PRO A 68 1.89 -13.15 2.20
C PRO A 68 0.94 -12.91 1.01
N HIS A 69 0.33 -13.97 0.46
CA HIS A 69 -0.64 -13.89 -0.63
C HIS A 69 -1.89 -13.05 -0.28
N LYS A 70 -2.30 -13.02 1.00
CA LYS A 70 -3.42 -12.15 1.43
C LYS A 70 -3.07 -10.67 1.34
N ILE A 71 -1.80 -10.32 1.58
CA ILE A 71 -1.33 -8.93 1.43
C ILE A 71 -1.39 -8.53 -0.04
N ILE A 72 -0.92 -9.40 -0.93
CA ILE A 72 -0.94 -9.18 -2.38
C ILE A 72 -2.39 -9.00 -2.89
N GLU A 73 -3.30 -9.88 -2.48
CA GLU A 73 -4.72 -9.75 -2.81
C GLU A 73 -5.32 -8.44 -2.27
N GLY A 74 -4.99 -8.08 -1.02
CA GLY A 74 -5.39 -6.82 -0.42
C GLY A 74 -4.88 -5.61 -1.20
N CYS A 75 -3.64 -5.65 -1.67
CA CYS A 75 -3.06 -4.61 -2.53
C CYS A 75 -3.85 -4.47 -3.83
N LEU A 76 -4.18 -5.58 -4.48
CA LEU A 76 -4.93 -5.57 -5.74
C LEU A 76 -6.36 -5.02 -5.55
N ILE A 77 -7.05 -5.42 -4.48
CA ILE A 77 -8.41 -4.94 -4.18
C ILE A 77 -8.39 -3.45 -3.84
N ALA A 78 -7.50 -3.04 -2.94
CA ALA A 78 -7.35 -1.64 -2.54
C ALA A 78 -6.93 -0.77 -3.72
N GLY A 79 -5.96 -1.23 -4.50
CA GLY A 79 -5.46 -0.58 -5.70
C GLY A 79 -6.56 -0.38 -6.74
N HIS A 80 -7.37 -1.41 -7.01
CA HIS A 80 -8.53 -1.28 -7.90
C HIS A 80 -9.58 -0.30 -7.37
N ALA A 81 -9.83 -0.27 -6.07
CA ALA A 81 -10.78 0.66 -5.45
C ALA A 81 -10.34 2.12 -5.61
N ILE A 82 -9.06 2.40 -5.37
CA ILE A 82 -8.48 3.75 -5.49
C ILE A 82 -7.97 4.08 -6.88
N ARG A 83 -8.12 3.16 -7.85
CA ARG A 83 -7.62 3.29 -9.23
C ARG A 83 -6.10 3.52 -9.30
N ALA A 84 -5.36 2.87 -8.41
CA ALA A 84 -3.90 2.90 -8.44
C ALA A 84 -3.34 1.99 -9.52
N GLU A 85 -2.24 2.42 -10.13
CA GLU A 85 -1.51 1.65 -11.16
C GLU A 85 -0.44 0.76 -10.53
N ALA A 86 0.13 1.18 -9.40
CA ALA A 86 1.11 0.40 -8.68
C ALA A 86 0.93 0.48 -7.17
N SER A 87 1.40 -0.56 -6.49
CA SER A 87 1.53 -0.60 -5.05
C SER A 87 2.98 -0.74 -4.61
N TYR A 88 3.34 0.03 -3.58
CA TYR A 88 4.64 -0.06 -2.91
C TYR A 88 4.43 -0.62 -1.52
N ILE A 89 5.02 -1.78 -1.24
CA ILE A 89 5.04 -2.35 0.10
C ILE A 89 6.34 -1.92 0.76
N TYR A 90 6.25 -1.05 1.76
CA TYR A 90 7.39 -0.62 2.54
C TYR A 90 7.56 -1.55 3.73
N ILE A 91 8.52 -2.47 3.65
CA ILE A 91 8.82 -3.42 4.72
C ILE A 91 9.99 -2.93 5.57
N ARG A 92 9.89 -3.18 6.88
CA ARG A 92 10.95 -2.90 7.84
C ARG A 92 12.29 -3.51 7.40
N GLY A 93 13.39 -2.78 7.62
CA GLY A 93 14.74 -3.24 7.26
C GLY A 93 15.16 -4.53 7.98
N GLU A 94 14.80 -4.67 9.25
CA GLU A 94 15.11 -5.82 10.10
C GLU A 94 14.34 -7.09 9.71
N PHE A 95 13.28 -6.96 8.90
CA PHE A 95 12.42 -8.07 8.45
C PHE A 95 12.98 -8.72 7.17
N TYR A 96 14.23 -9.17 7.23
CA TYR A 96 14.93 -9.71 6.06
C TYR A 96 14.29 -11.00 5.52
N ASN A 97 13.99 -11.96 6.39
CA ASN A 97 13.42 -13.25 5.98
C ASN A 97 11.97 -13.08 5.48
N GLU A 98 11.24 -12.18 6.10
CA GLU A 98 9.87 -11.83 5.75
C GLU A 98 9.81 -11.10 4.41
N ALA A 99 10.76 -10.21 4.14
CA ALA A 99 10.91 -9.57 2.82
C ALA A 99 11.18 -10.61 1.72
N ILE A 100 12.04 -11.60 1.99
CA ILE A 100 12.30 -12.68 1.03
C ILE A 100 11.04 -13.52 0.77
N ALA A 101 10.33 -13.90 1.83
CA ALA A 101 9.09 -14.68 1.70
C ALA A 101 8.02 -13.90 0.92
N LEU A 102 7.89 -12.60 1.19
CA LEU A 102 6.97 -11.72 0.49
C LEU A 102 7.36 -11.50 -0.96
N GLN A 103 8.65 -11.29 -1.25
CA GLN A 103 9.13 -11.17 -2.63
C GLN A 103 8.85 -12.45 -3.41
N LYS A 104 9.09 -13.62 -2.82
CA LYS A 104 8.77 -14.90 -3.46
C LYS A 104 7.28 -15.01 -3.77
N ALA A 105 6.41 -14.62 -2.84
CA ALA A 105 4.96 -14.62 -3.08
C ALA A 105 4.54 -13.63 -4.17
N ILE A 106 5.20 -12.47 -4.26
CA ILE A 106 5.00 -11.49 -5.34
C ILE A 106 5.40 -12.12 -6.68
N ASP A 107 6.56 -12.77 -6.76
CA ASP A 107 7.04 -13.43 -7.97
C ASP A 107 6.08 -14.55 -8.40
N GLU A 108 5.61 -15.39 -7.47
CA GLU A 108 4.58 -16.42 -7.70
C GLU A 108 3.27 -15.81 -8.25
N ALA A 109 2.85 -14.65 -7.74
CA ALA A 109 1.65 -13.96 -8.19
C ALA A 109 1.83 -13.33 -9.60
N TYR A 110 3.03 -12.87 -9.94
CA TYR A 110 3.39 -12.42 -11.29
C TYR A 110 3.38 -13.61 -12.28
N GLU A 111 3.99 -14.74 -11.91
CA GLU A 111 4.00 -15.97 -12.72
C GLU A 111 2.58 -16.50 -12.97
N ALA A 112 1.71 -16.44 -11.96
CA ALA A 112 0.31 -16.81 -12.07
C ALA A 112 -0.57 -15.78 -12.82
N GLY A 113 -0.02 -14.63 -13.22
CA GLY A 113 -0.75 -13.56 -13.92
C GLY A 113 -1.83 -12.88 -13.05
N LEU A 114 -1.69 -12.96 -11.72
CA LEU A 114 -2.61 -12.31 -10.78
C LEU A 114 -2.32 -10.81 -10.67
N ILE A 115 -1.05 -10.44 -10.80
CA ILE A 115 -0.54 -9.07 -10.77
C ILE A 115 0.33 -8.79 -12.00
N GLY A 116 0.65 -7.53 -12.23
CA GLY A 116 1.38 -7.05 -13.40
C GLY A 116 0.49 -6.64 -14.55
N LYS A 117 0.95 -6.90 -15.78
CA LYS A 117 0.19 -6.59 -16.99
C LYS A 117 -1.07 -7.46 -17.05
N ASN A 118 -2.23 -6.83 -17.23
CA ASN A 118 -3.51 -7.53 -17.27
C ASN A 118 -3.80 -8.36 -15.99
N ALA A 119 -3.66 -7.73 -14.82
CA ALA A 119 -3.87 -8.33 -13.50
C ALA A 119 -5.19 -9.11 -13.43
N CYS A 120 -5.12 -10.40 -13.08
CA CYS A 120 -6.25 -11.34 -13.02
C CYS A 120 -7.10 -11.39 -14.31
N GLY A 121 -6.51 -11.14 -15.49
CA GLY A 121 -7.21 -11.14 -16.78
C GLY A 121 -8.25 -10.03 -16.93
N SER A 122 -8.16 -8.96 -16.14
CA SER A 122 -9.16 -7.89 -16.06
C SER A 122 -9.02 -6.76 -17.09
N GLY A 123 -7.93 -6.74 -17.84
CA GLY A 123 -7.53 -5.68 -18.76
C GLY A 123 -6.82 -4.49 -18.10
N LYS A 124 -6.61 -4.52 -16.78
CA LYS A 124 -5.92 -3.48 -16.02
C LYS A 124 -4.52 -3.91 -15.64
N ASN A 125 -3.59 -2.97 -15.64
CA ASN A 125 -2.24 -3.20 -15.12
C ASN A 125 -2.22 -2.87 -13.62
N PHE A 126 -1.53 -3.70 -12.84
CA PHE A 126 -1.31 -3.42 -11.43
C PHE A 126 0.01 -4.02 -10.96
N ASP A 127 1.02 -3.19 -10.80
CA ASP A 127 2.35 -3.63 -10.36
C ASP A 127 2.53 -3.56 -8.85
N ILE A 128 3.31 -4.46 -8.27
CA ILE A 128 3.64 -4.46 -6.84
C ILE A 128 5.16 -4.43 -6.68
N TYR A 129 5.64 -3.42 -5.97
CA TYR A 129 7.04 -3.22 -5.68
C TYR A 129 7.29 -3.38 -4.18
N LEU A 130 8.25 -4.24 -3.82
CA LEU A 130 8.71 -4.37 -2.44
C LEU A 130 9.89 -3.41 -2.20
N HIS A 131 9.73 -2.49 -1.25
CA HIS A 131 10.78 -1.58 -0.82
C HIS A 131 11.18 -1.90 0.61
N ARG A 132 12.46 -2.19 0.84
CA ARG A 132 12.99 -2.48 2.17
C ARG A 132 13.60 -1.23 2.78
N GLY A 133 13.10 -0.83 3.95
CA GLY A 133 13.65 0.27 4.74
C GLY A 133 15.04 -0.03 5.31
N ALA A 134 15.65 0.97 5.96
CA ALA A 134 16.99 0.87 6.56
C ALA A 134 16.98 0.86 8.11
N GLY A 135 15.89 0.41 8.73
CA GLY A 135 15.77 0.28 10.19
C GLY A 135 15.50 1.59 10.93
N ALA A 136 14.89 2.56 10.27
CA ALA A 136 14.53 3.85 10.87
C ALA A 136 13.05 3.84 11.30
N TYR A 137 12.79 3.67 12.61
CA TYR A 137 11.45 3.73 13.22
C TYR A 137 10.61 4.94 12.77
N ILE A 138 11.26 6.09 12.56
CA ILE A 138 10.62 7.34 12.15
C ILE A 138 9.99 7.24 10.74
N CYS A 139 10.43 6.27 9.92
CA CYS A 139 9.87 6.02 8.59
C CYS A 139 8.53 5.28 8.62
N GLY A 140 8.07 4.80 9.78
CA GLY A 140 6.73 4.24 9.95
C GLY A 140 5.61 5.29 9.92
N GLU A 141 5.94 6.58 10.05
CA GLU A 141 4.97 7.68 9.91
C GLU A 141 4.63 7.90 8.42
N GLU A 142 3.35 8.12 8.11
CA GLU A 142 2.82 8.11 6.74
C GLU A 142 3.57 9.05 5.78
N THR A 143 3.95 10.25 6.22
CA THR A 143 4.68 11.21 5.36
C THR A 143 6.19 10.96 5.31
N ALA A 144 6.76 10.44 6.39
CA ALA A 144 8.17 10.02 6.44
C ALA A 144 8.41 8.81 5.52
N LEU A 145 7.43 7.91 5.42
CA LEU A 145 7.46 6.74 4.54
C LEU A 145 7.51 7.15 3.06
N LEU A 146 6.72 8.15 2.66
CA LEU A 146 6.75 8.71 1.30
C LEU A 146 8.13 9.29 0.95
N ASN A 147 8.74 10.04 1.87
CA ASN A 147 10.08 10.58 1.67
C ASN A 147 11.15 9.48 1.58
N SER A 148 11.02 8.42 2.39
CA SER A 148 11.92 7.27 2.36
C SER A 148 11.84 6.53 1.02
N LEU A 149 10.62 6.30 0.52
CA LEU A 149 10.37 5.71 -0.80
C LEU A 149 10.93 6.58 -1.95
N GLU A 150 10.88 7.90 -1.82
CA GLU A 150 11.49 8.85 -2.76
C GLU A 150 13.03 8.92 -2.67
N GLY A 151 13.67 8.12 -1.81
CA GLY A 151 15.12 8.10 -1.62
C GLY A 151 15.66 9.29 -0.83
N ARG A 152 14.79 10.07 -0.19
CA ARG A 152 15.15 11.19 0.70
C ARG A 152 15.29 10.68 2.13
N LYS A 153 15.92 11.49 3.00
CA LYS A 153 15.91 11.19 4.44
C LYS A 153 14.46 11.09 4.91
N GLY A 154 14.11 10.04 5.66
CA GLY A 154 12.77 9.78 6.20
C GLY A 154 12.37 10.75 7.30
N MET A 155 12.47 12.06 7.07
CA MET A 155 11.93 13.09 7.96
C MET A 155 10.45 13.29 7.62
N PRO A 156 9.54 13.41 8.62
CA PRO A 156 8.14 13.73 8.37
C PRO A 156 7.98 15.05 7.60
N ARG A 157 7.03 15.12 6.67
CA ARG A 157 6.69 16.38 6.01
C ARG A 157 5.83 17.24 6.95
N LEU A 158 6.13 18.53 7.03
CA LEU A 158 5.31 19.49 7.79
C LEU A 158 3.91 19.60 7.14
N LYS A 159 2.85 19.45 7.94
CA LYS A 159 1.50 19.88 7.58
C LYS A 159 1.39 21.38 7.91
N PRO A 160 0.99 22.30 7.00
CA PRO A 160 0.49 22.15 5.62
C PRO A 160 1.62 22.30 4.57
N PRO A 161 1.57 21.61 3.39
CA PRO A 161 0.41 21.13 2.66
C PRO A 161 0.54 19.65 2.22
N ALA A 162 0.15 18.65 3.00
CA ALA A 162 0.11 17.27 2.50
C ALA A 162 -0.80 16.38 3.37
N PHE A 163 -2.06 16.24 2.96
CA PHE A 163 -2.69 14.94 3.14
C PHE A 163 -2.13 14.04 2.03
N PRO A 164 -1.63 12.83 2.33
CA PRO A 164 -1.11 11.90 1.33
C PRO A 164 -2.11 11.55 0.21
N ALA A 165 -3.40 11.77 0.45
CA ALA A 165 -4.46 11.61 -0.56
C ALA A 165 -4.54 12.77 -1.58
N ALA A 166 -3.85 13.89 -1.33
CA ALA A 166 -3.84 15.07 -2.21
C ALA A 166 -2.48 15.32 -2.88
N VAL A 167 -1.37 15.06 -2.16
CA VAL A 167 0.00 15.07 -2.68
C VAL A 167 0.79 14.04 -1.87
N GLY A 168 0.93 12.83 -2.41
CA GLY A 168 1.51 11.67 -1.77
C GLY A 168 2.91 11.33 -2.30
N LEU A 169 3.02 10.17 -2.95
CA LEU A 169 4.27 9.58 -3.42
C LEU A 169 4.69 10.26 -4.74
N PHE A 170 5.93 10.72 -4.82
CA PHE A 170 6.47 11.48 -5.97
C PHE A 170 5.74 12.79 -6.29
N GLY A 171 4.87 13.26 -5.38
CA GLY A 171 4.05 14.45 -5.59
C GLY A 171 2.70 14.21 -6.26
N HIS A 172 2.28 12.93 -6.38
CA HIS A 172 0.99 12.51 -6.92
C HIS A 172 -0.01 12.09 -5.83
#